data_AF-A0A1D8NL46-F1
#
_entry.id   AF-A0A1D8NL46-F1
#
_cell.length_a   1.000
_cell.length_b   1.000
_cell.length_c   1.000
_cell.angle_alpha   90.00
_cell.angle_beta   90.00
_cell.angle_gamma   90.00
#
_symmetry.space_group_name_H-M   'P 1'
#
loop_
_entity.id
_entity.type
_entity.pdbx_description
1 polymer ?
#
loop_
_entity_poly.entity_id
_entity_poly.type
_entity_poly.pdbx_seq_one_letter_code
_entity_poly.pdbx_strand_id
1 'polypeptide(L)'
;MRGSIVKAGPMASNAVLSHIDMSTHLVVCTHGVWGTRAHFNYIVEQLLETNSKTMEFYQDDSTCIEDSLAELKSRQGDVVVIYRTRGNEGYSTYDGIDVCGARLAEEAETLISLIENNSDRKVDRLSMAGYSLGGLMSRYAVGLLYTRGVFNRIPPASFTTFCTPHVGVRVLGESRLASAFNSLAGSLMGKTGKQLFLEDRVRVRETAMTDSNREQFSKPMPLLEIMSYAESSFSKGLAAFQHRNLYANVVNDSRTAWYTAGIYDFDPFKGVNMESVTLPTVEGTNEIIVDTSRLNNIKLQQSDTSNLLAPPPEAIKQPPGWLERRFRWAKVLYNIAVTMPMYAVTWIASAIFYGIISNRRRVQYAKGEYWKNNTSDDFVGALFNGKVHSPGDKSSESSSSSSSQSHGHHRSHSLEEGAFRTALEDQVDKTMDSMFTAMEYKTTEGDTLDLTKTKLVLSDSQKTIIENLSKLKWDKTAIHIRATKQAHAGAIVRHPDPSFYEGKTVVKHWIDNKARL
;
A
#
# COMPACT_ATOMS: atom_id res chain seq x y z
N MET A 1 11.53 86.25 -1.44
CA MET A 1 11.37 84.86 -1.96
C MET A 1 12.67 84.11 -1.72
N ARG A 2 12.56 82.79 -1.46
CA ARG A 2 13.59 81.82 -1.02
C ARG A 2 13.77 81.80 0.51
N GLY A 3 13.38 80.78 1.25
CA GLY A 3 12.96 79.41 0.90
C GLY A 3 13.59 78.47 1.93
N SER A 4 12.78 78.01 2.89
CA SER A 4 13.19 77.20 4.03
C SER A 4 13.79 75.84 3.63
N ILE A 5 14.90 75.48 4.26
CA ILE A 5 15.54 74.16 4.15
C ILE A 5 14.87 73.22 5.14
N VAL A 6 14.12 72.23 4.65
CA VAL A 6 13.67 71.08 5.42
C VAL A 6 14.63 69.92 5.15
N LYS A 7 15.32 69.44 6.19
CA LYS A 7 16.16 68.23 6.15
C LYS A 7 15.26 67.00 5.98
N ALA A 8 15.46 66.24 4.91
CA ALA A 8 14.91 64.90 4.75
C ALA A 8 15.69 63.93 5.66
N GLY A 9 14.99 63.25 6.57
CA GLY A 9 15.54 62.14 7.35
C GLY A 9 15.75 60.90 6.47
N PRO A 10 16.58 59.93 6.89
CA PRO A 10 16.82 58.72 6.12
C PRO A 10 15.53 57.90 6.05
N MET A 11 15.16 57.50 4.82
CA MET A 11 14.12 56.51 4.57
C MET A 11 14.39 55.28 5.44
N ALA A 12 13.38 54.91 6.25
CA ALA A 12 13.35 53.65 6.96
C ALA A 12 13.61 52.52 5.97
N SER A 13 14.62 51.70 6.27
CA SER A 13 14.89 50.45 5.58
C SER A 13 13.59 49.65 5.50
N ASN A 14 13.19 49.30 4.28
CA ASN A 14 12.22 48.23 4.07
C ASN A 14 12.72 47.02 4.85
N ALA A 15 12.06 46.73 5.97
CA ALA A 15 12.15 45.44 6.60
C ALA A 15 11.68 44.45 5.53
N VAL A 16 12.64 43.74 4.93
CA VAL A 16 12.37 42.48 4.26
C VAL A 16 11.82 41.60 5.38
N LEU A 17 10.50 41.60 5.52
CA LEU A 17 9.78 40.56 6.24
C LEU A 17 10.26 39.27 5.56
N SER A 18 11.18 38.58 6.23
CA SER A 18 11.41 37.17 5.96
C SER A 18 10.06 36.51 6.20
N HIS A 19 9.28 36.32 5.13
CA HIS A 19 8.13 35.44 5.16
C HIS A 19 8.67 34.11 5.67
N ILE A 20 8.35 33.79 6.93
CA ILE A 20 8.53 32.44 7.44
C ILE A 20 7.56 31.63 6.60
N ASP A 21 8.07 31.01 5.54
CA ASP A 21 7.29 30.18 4.63
C ASP A 21 6.78 29.01 5.48
N MET A 22 5.52 29.07 5.89
CA MET A 22 4.94 28.09 6.80
C MET A 22 4.91 26.74 6.09
N SER A 23 5.74 25.81 6.56
CA SER A 23 5.98 24.53 5.93
C SER A 23 4.91 23.51 6.31
N THR A 24 4.52 22.70 5.33
CA THR A 24 3.63 21.56 5.49
C THR A 24 4.31 20.29 4.99
N HIS A 25 4.39 19.29 5.87
CA HIS A 25 4.76 17.93 5.50
C HIS A 25 3.49 17.12 5.28
N LEU A 26 3.21 16.75 4.03
CA LEU A 26 2.07 15.92 3.67
C LEU A 26 2.41 14.42 3.79
N VAL A 27 1.59 13.67 4.51
CA VAL A 27 1.68 12.21 4.66
C VAL A 27 0.42 11.57 4.08
N VAL A 28 0.59 10.78 3.02
CA VAL A 28 -0.52 10.10 2.34
C VAL A 28 -0.56 8.62 2.75
N CYS A 29 -1.65 8.21 3.39
CA CYS A 29 -1.90 6.85 3.88
C CYS A 29 -2.85 6.10 2.95
N THR A 30 -2.43 4.96 2.41
CA THR A 30 -3.16 4.18 1.39
C THR A 30 -3.47 2.76 1.86
N HIS A 31 -4.76 2.41 1.90
CA HIS A 31 -5.26 1.10 2.32
C HIS A 31 -5.06 0.00 1.26
N GLY A 32 -5.22 -1.26 1.67
CA GLY A 32 -5.12 -2.46 0.81
C GLY A 32 -6.43 -2.85 0.11
N VAL A 33 -6.50 -4.09 -0.38
CA VAL A 33 -7.69 -4.70 -1.02
C VAL A 33 -8.91 -4.59 -0.09
N TRP A 34 -10.07 -4.24 -0.66
CA TRP A 34 -11.33 -3.96 0.05
C TRP A 34 -11.21 -2.95 1.20
N GLY A 35 -10.12 -2.18 1.21
CA GLY A 35 -9.87 -1.29 2.32
C GLY A 35 -10.75 -0.06 2.32
N THR A 36 -10.79 0.55 3.49
CA THR A 36 -11.32 1.90 3.70
C THR A 36 -10.26 2.71 4.41
N ARG A 37 -10.44 4.03 4.49
CA ARG A 37 -9.61 4.90 5.34
C ARG A 37 -9.57 4.43 6.80
N ALA A 38 -10.60 3.72 7.27
CA ALA A 38 -10.66 3.23 8.64
C ALA A 38 -9.53 2.24 8.98
N HIS A 39 -8.94 1.59 7.97
CA HIS A 39 -7.78 0.71 8.16
C HIS A 39 -6.55 1.42 8.76
N PHE A 40 -6.46 2.75 8.60
CA PHE A 40 -5.41 3.57 9.18
C PHE A 40 -5.85 4.29 10.46
N ASN A 41 -7.05 4.06 11.00
CA ASN A 41 -7.55 4.74 12.21
C ASN A 41 -6.51 4.73 13.32
N TYR A 42 -6.07 3.53 13.73
CA TYR A 42 -5.13 3.39 14.84
C TYR A 42 -3.81 4.12 14.58
N ILE A 43 -3.26 4.02 13.37
CA ILE A 43 -2.02 4.73 13.01
C ILE A 43 -2.21 6.24 13.13
N VAL A 44 -3.30 6.79 12.60
CA VAL A 44 -3.56 8.23 12.63
C VAL A 44 -3.84 8.71 14.06
N GLU A 45 -4.61 7.96 14.84
CA GLU A 45 -4.84 8.23 16.27
C GLU A 45 -3.50 8.33 17.02
N GLN A 46 -2.60 7.36 16.83
CA GLN A 46 -1.28 7.40 17.47
C GLN A 46 -0.41 8.57 16.99
N LEU A 47 -0.49 8.95 15.71
CA LEU A 47 0.22 10.12 15.18
C LEU A 47 -0.28 11.45 15.74
N LEU A 48 -1.60 11.58 15.91
CA LEU A 48 -2.22 12.77 16.50
C LEU A 48 -1.91 12.87 18.00
N GLU A 49 -1.85 11.74 18.72
CA GLU A 49 -1.51 11.69 20.14
C GLU A 49 -0.03 11.99 20.41
N THR A 50 0.88 11.52 19.54
CA THR A 50 2.33 11.59 19.78
C THR A 50 3.00 12.84 19.22
N ASN A 51 2.39 13.51 18.24
CA ASN A 51 2.95 14.71 17.61
C ASN A 51 1.93 15.84 17.56
N SER A 52 2.11 16.86 18.40
CA SER A 52 1.22 18.01 18.53
C SER A 52 1.14 18.89 17.27
N LYS A 53 2.08 18.74 16.33
CA LYS A 53 2.07 19.42 15.03
C LYS A 53 1.26 18.68 13.98
N THR A 54 0.81 17.46 14.28
CA THR A 54 0.02 16.65 13.36
C THR A 54 -1.44 17.08 13.37
N MET A 55 -2.03 17.11 12.18
CA MET A 55 -3.48 17.18 11.99
C MET A 55 -3.91 16.23 10.87
N GLU A 56 -5.18 15.84 10.88
CA GLU A 56 -5.78 15.09 9.77
C GLU A 56 -6.52 16.05 8.83
N PHE A 57 -6.37 15.86 7.52
CA PHE A 57 -7.11 16.60 6.52
C PHE A 57 -8.25 15.75 5.96
N TYR A 58 -9.48 16.26 6.09
CA TYR A 58 -10.69 15.58 5.61
C TYR A 58 -11.15 16.14 4.27
N GLN A 59 -11.59 15.25 3.38
CA GLN A 59 -12.15 15.59 2.06
C GLN A 59 -13.51 14.91 1.83
N ASP A 60 -14.27 14.73 2.92
CA ASP A 60 -15.58 14.06 2.90
C ASP A 60 -16.59 14.78 2.02
N ASP A 61 -16.69 16.08 2.23
CA ASP A 61 -17.53 17.03 1.52
C ASP A 61 -16.90 18.43 1.61
N SER A 62 -17.57 19.43 1.04
CA SER A 62 -17.11 20.82 1.06
C SER A 62 -16.90 21.36 2.47
N THR A 63 -17.75 20.98 3.42
CA THR A 63 -17.68 21.48 4.80
C THR A 63 -16.44 20.91 5.49
N CYS A 64 -16.18 19.60 5.37
CA CYS A 64 -14.97 19.01 5.93
C CYS A 64 -13.67 19.59 5.32
N ILE A 65 -13.69 19.96 4.04
CA ILE A 65 -12.55 20.63 3.39
C ILE A 65 -12.35 22.03 3.99
N GLU A 66 -13.42 22.82 4.11
CA GLU A 66 -13.37 24.16 4.68
C GLU A 66 -12.89 24.13 6.13
N ASP A 67 -13.39 23.20 6.94
CA ASP A 67 -12.97 23.00 8.33
C ASP A 67 -11.49 22.62 8.44
N SER A 68 -11.03 21.68 7.61
CA SER A 68 -9.62 21.26 7.57
C SER A 68 -8.70 22.42 7.16
N LEU A 69 -9.13 23.24 6.20
CA LEU A 69 -8.37 24.43 5.77
C LEU A 69 -8.35 25.51 6.86
N ALA A 70 -9.47 25.73 7.56
CA ALA A 70 -9.55 26.67 8.66
C ALA A 70 -8.63 26.25 9.82
N GLU A 71 -8.64 24.97 10.18
CA GLU A 71 -7.71 24.43 11.18
C GLU A 71 -6.26 24.63 10.74
N LEU A 72 -5.92 24.25 9.51
CA LEU A 72 -4.56 24.36 8.98
C LEU A 72 -4.03 25.81 8.96
N LYS A 73 -4.89 26.79 8.65
CA LYS A 73 -4.57 28.23 8.74
C LYS A 73 -4.31 28.69 10.17
N SER A 74 -5.05 28.15 11.13
CA SER A 74 -4.92 28.55 12.54
C SER A 74 -3.61 28.05 13.19
N ARG A 75 -3.00 27.01 12.63
CA ARG A 75 -1.77 26.39 13.13
C ARG A 75 -0.57 27.30 12.87
N GLN A 76 0.30 27.46 13.87
CA GLN A 76 1.56 28.20 13.75
C GLN A 76 2.74 27.25 13.51
N GLY A 77 3.72 27.69 12.71
CA GLY A 77 4.94 26.93 12.43
C GLY A 77 4.72 25.73 11.48
N ASP A 78 5.64 24.78 11.50
CA ASP A 78 5.58 23.59 10.65
C ASP A 78 4.44 22.66 11.09
N VAL A 79 3.69 22.13 10.12
CA VAL A 79 2.55 21.23 10.35
C VAL A 79 2.73 19.93 9.59
N VAL A 80 2.36 18.82 10.22
CA VAL A 80 2.26 17.52 9.55
C VAL A 80 0.80 17.29 9.21
N VAL A 81 0.49 17.20 7.91
CA VAL A 81 -0.85 16.91 7.43
C VAL A 81 -0.94 15.44 7.06
N ILE A 82 -1.79 14.69 7.76
CA ILE A 82 -2.09 13.31 7.43
C ILE A 82 -3.34 13.27 6.55
N TYR A 83 -3.26 12.52 5.45
CA TYR A 83 -4.38 12.30 4.56
C TYR A 83 -4.58 10.80 4.33
N ARG A 84 -5.78 10.31 4.61
CA ARG A 84 -6.17 8.93 4.31
C ARG A 84 -6.98 8.90 3.01
N THR A 85 -6.46 8.16 2.05
CA THR A 85 -6.97 8.14 0.67
C THR A 85 -8.35 7.50 0.59
N ARG A 86 -9.20 7.98 -0.32
CA ARG A 86 -10.60 7.54 -0.44
C ARG A 86 -10.99 7.07 -1.84
N GLY A 87 -10.29 7.47 -2.89
CA GLY A 87 -10.69 7.17 -4.27
C GLY A 87 -10.60 5.70 -4.65
N ASN A 88 -10.05 4.85 -3.78
CA ASN A 88 -9.92 3.40 -4.01
C ASN A 88 -10.70 2.53 -3.02
N GLU A 89 -11.59 3.07 -2.19
CA GLU A 89 -12.27 2.28 -1.15
C GLU A 89 -13.11 1.10 -1.71
N GLY A 90 -13.17 0.02 -0.93
CA GLY A 90 -13.96 -1.19 -1.24
C GLY A 90 -13.60 -1.80 -2.59
N TYR A 91 -14.61 -2.09 -3.42
CA TYR A 91 -14.45 -2.69 -4.74
C TYR A 91 -13.74 -1.82 -5.77
N SER A 92 -13.48 -0.53 -5.48
CA SER A 92 -12.65 0.30 -6.38
C SER A 92 -11.21 -0.21 -6.44
N THR A 93 -10.74 -0.90 -5.40
CA THR A 93 -9.45 -1.60 -5.37
C THR A 93 -9.26 -2.66 -6.46
N TYR A 94 -10.31 -3.11 -7.15
CA TYR A 94 -10.25 -4.12 -8.20
C TYR A 94 -9.90 -3.56 -9.58
N ASP A 95 -9.84 -2.23 -9.71
CA ASP A 95 -9.67 -1.53 -10.98
C ASP A 95 -8.25 -1.66 -11.57
N GLY A 96 -7.33 -2.27 -10.83
CA GLY A 96 -5.92 -2.44 -11.18
C GLY A 96 -5.03 -1.46 -10.42
N ILE A 97 -3.83 -1.91 -10.07
CA ILE A 97 -2.76 -1.14 -9.44
C ILE A 97 -2.49 0.16 -10.22
N ASP A 98 -2.55 0.08 -11.54
CA ASP A 98 -2.31 1.19 -12.44
C ASP A 98 -3.41 2.26 -12.35
N VAL A 99 -4.68 1.86 -12.38
CA VAL A 99 -5.82 2.81 -12.24
C VAL A 99 -5.90 3.35 -10.81
N CYS A 100 -5.75 2.48 -9.82
CA CYS A 100 -5.79 2.88 -8.42
C CYS A 100 -4.64 3.83 -8.08
N GLY A 101 -3.44 3.56 -8.60
CA GLY A 101 -2.27 4.42 -8.44
C GLY A 101 -2.42 5.78 -9.12
N ALA A 102 -3.09 5.86 -10.28
CA ALA A 102 -3.38 7.15 -10.90
C ALA A 102 -4.38 7.99 -10.12
N ARG A 103 -5.45 7.39 -9.60
CA ARG A 103 -6.38 8.08 -8.68
C ARG A 103 -5.65 8.59 -7.45
N LEU A 104 -4.75 7.77 -6.89
CA LEU A 104 -3.94 8.15 -5.73
C LEU A 104 -3.01 9.34 -6.04
N ALA A 105 -2.38 9.37 -7.21
CA ALA A 105 -1.56 10.51 -7.62
C ALA A 105 -2.40 11.78 -7.79
N GLU A 106 -3.58 11.67 -8.40
CA GLU A 106 -4.52 12.79 -8.57
C GLU A 106 -5.05 13.30 -7.21
N GLU A 107 -5.39 12.41 -6.27
CA GLU A 107 -5.77 12.77 -4.90
C GLU A 107 -4.65 13.56 -4.20
N ALA A 108 -3.40 13.08 -4.30
CA ALA A 108 -2.25 13.76 -3.69
C ALA A 108 -2.01 15.15 -4.30
N GLU A 109 -2.03 15.29 -5.63
CA GLU A 109 -1.84 16.59 -6.31
C GLU A 109 -2.99 17.56 -6.03
N THR A 110 -4.23 17.05 -5.96
CA THR A 110 -5.41 17.86 -5.60
C THR A 110 -5.26 18.39 -4.18
N LEU A 111 -4.83 17.54 -3.24
CA LEU A 111 -4.61 17.96 -1.86
C LEU A 111 -3.47 18.97 -1.72
N ILE A 112 -2.35 18.75 -2.41
CA ILE A 112 -1.25 19.73 -2.48
C ILE A 112 -1.79 21.08 -2.96
N SER A 113 -2.53 21.10 -4.07
CA SER A 113 -3.10 22.33 -4.64
C SER A 113 -4.10 23.00 -3.69
N LEU A 114 -4.95 22.21 -3.01
CA LEU A 114 -5.89 22.74 -2.02
C LEU A 114 -5.16 23.43 -0.87
N ILE A 115 -4.13 22.79 -0.31
CA ILE A 115 -3.32 23.36 0.78
C ILE A 115 -2.65 24.64 0.31
N GLU A 116 -1.91 24.60 -0.80
CA GLU A 116 -1.08 25.73 -1.24
C GLU A 116 -1.92 26.93 -1.69
N ASN A 117 -3.04 26.70 -2.36
CA ASN A 117 -3.88 27.80 -2.86
C ASN A 117 -4.79 28.39 -1.78
N ASN A 118 -5.02 27.68 -0.68
CA ASN A 118 -6.04 28.08 0.30
C ASN A 118 -5.54 28.22 1.73
N SER A 119 -4.27 27.98 2.08
CA SER A 119 -3.81 28.05 3.49
C SER A 119 -2.59 28.94 3.75
N ASP A 120 -2.10 29.69 2.75
CA ASP A 120 -0.87 30.50 2.83
C ASP A 120 0.36 29.68 3.29
N ARG A 121 0.34 28.36 3.04
CA ARG A 121 1.37 27.39 3.40
C ARG A 121 1.89 26.68 2.18
N LYS A 122 3.16 26.28 2.24
CA LYS A 122 3.80 25.52 1.18
C LYS A 122 3.94 24.05 1.58
N VAL A 123 3.59 23.14 0.68
CA VAL A 123 3.91 21.72 0.89
C VAL A 123 5.36 21.50 0.46
N ASP A 124 6.24 21.18 1.42
CA ASP A 124 7.69 21.07 1.17
C ASP A 124 8.24 19.65 1.34
N ARG A 125 7.43 18.74 1.90
CA ARG A 125 7.78 17.34 2.09
C ARG A 125 6.57 16.46 1.80
N LEU A 126 6.82 15.37 1.09
CA LEU A 126 5.81 14.33 0.84
C LEU A 126 6.29 13.01 1.43
N SER A 127 5.47 12.37 2.24
CA SER A 127 5.63 10.97 2.65
C SER A 127 4.43 10.14 2.26
N MET A 128 4.65 8.87 1.99
CA MET A 128 3.61 7.92 1.63
C MET A 128 3.73 6.66 2.47
N ALA A 129 2.62 6.21 3.05
CA ALA A 129 2.51 4.98 3.82
C ALA A 129 1.44 4.08 3.19
N GLY A 130 1.84 2.92 2.67
CA GLY A 130 0.95 1.98 2.02
C GLY A 130 0.84 0.67 2.80
N TYR A 131 -0.38 0.16 2.97
CA TYR A 131 -0.62 -1.16 3.56
C TYR A 131 -1.07 -2.16 2.50
N SER A 132 -0.44 -3.35 2.46
CA SER A 132 -0.80 -4.43 1.54
C SER A 132 -0.77 -3.93 0.09
N LEU A 133 -1.83 -4.14 -0.70
CA LEU A 133 -2.00 -3.57 -2.05
C LEU A 133 -1.78 -2.06 -2.11
N GLY A 134 -2.08 -1.32 -1.05
CA GLY A 134 -1.90 0.13 -0.97
C GLY A 134 -0.46 0.54 -1.26
N GLY A 135 0.54 -0.21 -0.81
CA GLY A 135 1.95 0.06 -1.13
C GLY A 135 2.29 -0.11 -2.61
N LEU A 136 1.62 -1.02 -3.34
CA LEU A 136 1.77 -1.14 -4.79
C LEU A 136 1.08 0.01 -5.53
N MET A 137 -0.11 0.43 -5.07
CA MET A 137 -0.78 1.62 -5.58
C MET A 137 0.11 2.87 -5.38
N SER A 138 0.72 3.02 -4.19
CA SER A 138 1.65 4.10 -3.89
C SER A 138 2.88 4.05 -4.78
N ARG A 139 3.49 2.88 -5.03
CA ARG A 139 4.61 2.76 -6.00
C ARG A 139 4.22 3.25 -7.39
N TYR A 140 3.00 2.95 -7.83
CA TYR A 140 2.51 3.41 -9.12
C TYR A 140 2.32 4.94 -9.13
N ALA A 141 1.66 5.48 -8.10
CA ALA A 141 1.47 6.92 -7.91
C ALA A 141 2.81 7.68 -7.88
N VAL A 142 3.81 7.14 -7.18
CA VAL A 142 5.17 7.70 -7.09
C VAL A 142 5.80 7.88 -8.47
N GLY A 143 5.64 6.92 -9.39
CA GLY A 143 6.15 7.07 -10.76
C GLY A 143 5.45 8.19 -11.54
N LEU A 144 4.14 8.37 -11.33
CA LEU A 144 3.39 9.47 -11.93
C LEU A 144 3.81 10.82 -11.37
N LEU A 145 3.87 10.96 -10.04
CA LEU A 145 4.29 12.19 -9.36
C LEU A 145 5.72 12.59 -9.76
N TYR A 146 6.63 11.61 -9.88
CA TYR A 146 7.98 11.82 -10.40
C TYR A 146 7.95 12.33 -11.84
N THR A 147 7.19 11.67 -12.73
CA THR A 147 7.10 12.04 -14.15
C THR A 147 6.48 13.43 -14.35
N ARG A 148 5.52 13.81 -13.51
CA ARG A 148 4.86 15.13 -13.50
C ARG A 148 5.71 16.23 -12.86
N GLY A 149 6.91 15.90 -12.37
CA GLY A 149 7.83 16.89 -11.80
C GLY A 149 7.46 17.36 -10.40
N VAL A 150 6.51 16.70 -9.71
CA VAL A 150 6.09 17.07 -8.35
C VAL A 150 7.29 17.04 -7.39
N PHE A 151 8.17 16.04 -7.54
CA PHE A 151 9.34 15.87 -6.66
C PHE A 151 10.45 16.91 -6.86
N ASN A 152 10.43 17.66 -7.98
CA ASN A 152 11.35 18.78 -8.18
C ASN A 152 11.00 19.96 -7.28
N ARG A 153 9.72 20.08 -6.91
CA ARG A 153 9.19 21.16 -6.09
C ARG A 153 8.98 20.72 -4.63
N ILE A 154 8.57 19.46 -4.44
CA ILE A 154 8.23 18.86 -3.14
C ILE A 154 9.11 17.63 -2.92
N PRO A 155 10.27 17.78 -2.27
CA PRO A 155 11.15 16.66 -1.96
C PRO A 155 10.42 15.49 -1.26
N PRO A 156 10.51 14.26 -1.79
CA PRO A 156 9.94 13.10 -1.13
C PRO A 156 10.79 12.66 0.07
N ALA A 157 10.16 12.54 1.24
CA ALA A 157 10.83 12.28 2.52
C ALA A 157 10.85 10.78 2.87
N SER A 158 9.69 10.17 3.16
CA SER A 158 9.60 8.76 3.58
C SER A 158 8.56 7.98 2.76
N PHE A 159 8.98 6.83 2.23
CA PHE A 159 8.11 5.84 1.61
C PHE A 159 8.10 4.59 2.49
N THR A 160 6.96 4.29 3.13
CA THR A 160 6.82 3.12 3.99
C THR A 160 5.78 2.16 3.45
N THR A 161 6.08 0.86 3.50
CA THR A 161 5.12 -0.19 3.22
C THR A 161 4.94 -1.16 4.39
N PHE A 162 3.70 -1.56 4.63
CA PHE A 162 3.34 -2.60 5.61
C PHE A 162 2.75 -3.80 4.88
N CYS A 163 3.39 -4.96 4.99
CA CYS A 163 2.91 -6.22 4.43
C CYS A 163 2.57 -6.12 2.93
N THR A 164 3.27 -5.28 2.17
CA THR A 164 3.00 -5.05 0.74
C THR A 164 3.67 -6.12 -0.12
N PRO A 165 2.95 -6.83 -1.00
CA PRO A 165 3.54 -7.89 -1.82
C PRO A 165 4.32 -7.30 -3.00
N HIS A 166 5.52 -6.78 -2.73
CA HIS A 166 6.37 -6.11 -3.71
C HIS A 166 6.73 -7.00 -4.92
N VAL A 167 6.77 -8.32 -4.70
CA VAL A 167 7.12 -9.37 -5.66
C VAL A 167 5.87 -10.13 -6.16
N GLY A 168 4.67 -9.62 -5.89
CA GLY A 168 3.41 -10.30 -6.18
C GLY A 168 3.09 -11.42 -5.18
N VAL A 169 2.00 -12.14 -5.42
CA VAL A 169 1.46 -13.18 -4.52
C VAL A 169 1.34 -14.54 -5.20
N ARG A 170 2.09 -14.74 -6.30
CA ARG A 170 2.10 -15.99 -7.05
C ARG A 170 2.52 -17.13 -6.11
N VAL A 171 1.69 -18.16 -6.01
CA VAL A 171 2.03 -19.37 -5.26
C VAL A 171 3.25 -20.03 -5.89
N LEU A 172 4.22 -20.35 -5.04
CA LEU A 172 5.50 -20.92 -5.42
C LEU A 172 5.36 -22.35 -5.95
N GLY A 173 6.25 -22.71 -6.89
CA GLY A 173 6.34 -24.05 -7.47
C GLY A 173 5.69 -24.20 -8.84
N GLU A 174 6.07 -25.26 -9.55
CA GLU A 174 5.74 -25.50 -10.96
C GLU A 174 4.56 -26.47 -11.16
N SER A 175 3.90 -26.90 -10.08
CA SER A 175 2.83 -27.90 -10.18
C SER A 175 1.64 -27.37 -10.98
N ARG A 176 0.95 -28.27 -11.72
CA ARG A 176 -0.27 -27.93 -12.47
C ARG A 176 -1.37 -27.36 -11.57
N LEU A 177 -1.43 -27.79 -10.31
CA LEU A 177 -2.36 -27.25 -9.31
C LEU A 177 -2.00 -25.82 -8.92
N ALA A 178 -0.72 -25.52 -8.70
CA ALA A 178 -0.26 -24.15 -8.44
C ALA A 178 -0.53 -23.23 -9.64
N SER A 179 -0.27 -23.70 -10.86
CA SER A 179 -0.57 -22.95 -12.09
C SER A 179 -2.08 -22.68 -12.25
N ALA A 180 -2.93 -23.68 -12.01
CA ALA A 180 -4.38 -23.52 -12.08
C ALA A 180 -4.90 -22.56 -11.00
N PHE A 181 -4.36 -22.66 -9.78
CA PHE A 181 -4.68 -21.75 -8.68
C PHE A 181 -4.31 -20.31 -9.01
N ASN A 182 -3.08 -20.05 -9.44
CA ASN A 182 -2.59 -18.71 -9.79
C ASN A 182 -3.46 -18.05 -10.88
N SER A 183 -3.84 -18.81 -11.90
CA SER A 183 -4.72 -18.30 -12.97
C SER A 183 -6.15 -18.03 -12.47
N LEU A 184 -6.70 -18.89 -11.63
CA LEU A 184 -8.05 -18.74 -11.10
C LEU A 184 -8.10 -17.58 -10.11
N ALA A 185 -7.28 -17.61 -9.06
CA ALA A 185 -7.18 -16.61 -8.00
C ALA A 185 -6.91 -15.20 -8.57
N GLY A 186 -5.98 -15.08 -9.53
CA GLY A 186 -5.69 -13.81 -10.20
C GLY A 186 -6.88 -13.24 -10.99
N SER A 187 -7.75 -14.09 -11.54
CA SER A 187 -8.91 -13.63 -12.32
C SER A 187 -10.07 -13.13 -11.45
N LEU A 188 -10.10 -13.51 -10.17
CA LEU A 188 -11.25 -13.28 -9.28
C LEU A 188 -11.24 -11.90 -8.61
N MET A 189 -10.08 -11.25 -8.53
CA MET A 189 -9.94 -9.90 -7.99
C MET A 189 -9.84 -8.84 -9.11
N GLY A 190 -10.48 -9.09 -10.25
CA GLY A 190 -10.47 -8.19 -11.40
C GLY A 190 -9.07 -7.98 -11.98
N LYS A 191 -8.75 -6.74 -12.37
CA LYS A 191 -7.44 -6.42 -12.95
C LYS A 191 -6.33 -6.45 -11.90
N THR A 192 -6.64 -6.02 -10.69
CA THR A 192 -5.74 -6.06 -9.54
C THR A 192 -5.23 -7.46 -9.26
N GLY A 193 -6.13 -8.47 -9.28
CA GLY A 193 -5.73 -9.87 -9.12
C GLY A 193 -4.72 -10.31 -10.18
N LYS A 194 -4.97 -10.01 -11.45
CA LYS A 194 -4.05 -10.37 -12.55
C LYS A 194 -2.67 -9.75 -12.35
N GLN A 195 -2.60 -8.50 -11.87
CA GLN A 195 -1.34 -7.82 -11.59
C GLN A 195 -0.63 -8.38 -10.34
N LEU A 196 -1.37 -8.68 -9.27
CA LEU A 196 -0.81 -9.29 -8.05
C LEU A 196 -0.23 -10.68 -8.32
N PHE A 197 -0.87 -11.48 -9.18
CA PHE A 197 -0.41 -12.83 -9.55
C PHE A 197 0.59 -12.85 -10.72
N LEU A 198 0.99 -11.69 -11.25
CA LEU A 198 1.89 -11.54 -12.40
C LEU A 198 1.36 -12.22 -13.68
N GLU A 199 0.04 -12.27 -13.83
CA GLU A 199 -0.68 -12.82 -14.99
C GLU A 199 -1.08 -11.73 -15.99
N ASP A 200 -0.92 -10.45 -15.63
CA ASP A 200 -1.10 -9.36 -16.57
C ASP A 200 0.06 -9.27 -17.56
N ARG A 201 -0.21 -8.70 -18.74
CA ARG A 201 0.76 -8.53 -19.81
C ARG A 201 0.62 -7.12 -20.35
N VAL A 202 1.54 -6.26 -19.94
CA VAL A 202 1.59 -4.85 -20.30
C VAL A 202 2.70 -4.66 -21.35
N ARG A 203 2.38 -3.97 -22.44
CA ARG A 203 3.36 -3.59 -23.46
C ARG A 203 3.96 -2.23 -23.10
N VAL A 204 5.28 -2.17 -23.08
CA VAL A 204 6.01 -0.89 -23.06
C VAL A 204 6.01 -0.31 -24.47
N ARG A 205 5.85 1.01 -24.61
CA ARG A 205 5.84 1.66 -25.93
C ARG A 205 7.23 1.68 -26.54
N GLU A 206 7.31 1.51 -27.85
CA GLU A 206 8.59 1.62 -28.57
C GLU A 206 9.25 3.00 -28.41
N THR A 207 8.45 4.07 -28.29
CA THR A 207 8.93 5.44 -28.05
C THR A 207 9.59 5.63 -26.68
N ALA A 208 9.32 4.72 -25.74
CA ALA A 208 9.94 4.66 -24.43
C ALA A 208 11.21 3.80 -24.40
N MET A 209 11.52 3.11 -25.50
CA MET A 209 12.67 2.22 -25.61
C MET A 209 13.88 2.98 -26.18
N THR A 210 15.04 2.66 -25.65
CA THR A 210 16.34 3.00 -26.23
C THR A 210 16.87 1.77 -26.98
N ASP A 211 17.85 1.96 -27.86
CA ASP A 211 18.45 0.82 -28.57
C ASP A 211 19.07 -0.20 -27.60
N SER A 212 19.52 0.25 -26.43
CA SER A 212 20.07 -0.60 -25.37
C SER A 212 19.04 -1.42 -24.59
N ASN A 213 17.77 -1.02 -24.54
CA ASN A 213 16.73 -1.72 -23.76
C ASN A 213 15.57 -2.25 -24.62
N ARG A 214 15.63 -2.03 -25.93
CA ARG A 214 14.59 -2.46 -26.90
C ARG A 214 14.31 -3.95 -26.82
N GLU A 215 15.35 -4.79 -26.75
CA GLU A 215 15.17 -6.24 -26.64
C GLU A 215 14.41 -6.61 -25.36
N GLN A 216 14.82 -6.04 -24.23
CA GLN A 216 14.21 -6.26 -22.91
C GLN A 216 12.72 -5.89 -22.89
N PHE A 217 12.35 -4.75 -23.47
CA PHE A 217 10.98 -4.24 -23.47
C PHE A 217 10.14 -4.61 -24.70
N SER A 218 10.71 -5.38 -25.64
CA SER A 218 10.02 -5.80 -26.87
C SER A 218 8.80 -6.70 -26.62
N LYS A 219 8.79 -7.43 -25.51
CA LYS A 219 7.73 -8.39 -25.16
C LYS A 219 6.83 -7.83 -24.06
N PRO A 220 5.52 -8.14 -24.08
CA PRO A 220 4.63 -7.84 -22.97
C PRO A 220 5.08 -8.54 -21.68
N MET A 221 5.06 -7.84 -20.56
CA MET A 221 5.47 -8.38 -19.25
C MET A 221 4.55 -7.86 -18.13
N PRO A 222 4.58 -8.46 -16.91
CA PRO A 222 3.76 -8.00 -15.80
C PRO A 222 4.04 -6.55 -15.39
N LEU A 223 3.01 -5.81 -14.98
CA LEU A 223 3.16 -4.42 -14.54
C LEU A 223 4.17 -4.28 -13.40
N LEU A 224 4.15 -5.18 -12.41
CA LEU A 224 5.06 -5.13 -11.27
C LEU A 224 6.53 -5.28 -11.68
N GLU A 225 6.79 -6.04 -12.75
CA GLU A 225 8.12 -6.17 -13.35
C GLU A 225 8.54 -4.84 -14.00
N ILE A 226 7.66 -4.23 -14.81
CA ILE A 226 7.89 -2.91 -15.42
C ILE A 226 8.24 -1.86 -14.36
N MET A 227 7.50 -1.85 -13.24
CA MET A 227 7.70 -0.92 -12.12
C MET A 227 8.98 -1.17 -11.31
N SER A 228 9.70 -2.27 -11.57
CA SER A 228 10.96 -2.60 -10.88
C SER A 228 12.18 -2.03 -11.60
N TYR A 229 12.16 -1.97 -12.94
CA TYR A 229 13.31 -1.57 -13.74
C TYR A 229 13.80 -0.17 -13.40
N ALA A 230 15.13 0.00 -13.30
CA ALA A 230 15.78 1.24 -12.89
C ALA A 230 15.50 2.41 -13.86
N GLU A 231 15.25 2.10 -15.13
CA GLU A 231 14.91 3.07 -16.18
C GLU A 231 13.49 3.62 -16.02
N SER A 232 12.61 2.90 -15.33
CA SER A 232 11.22 3.30 -15.14
C SER A 232 11.10 4.50 -14.20
N SER A 233 10.15 5.40 -14.47
CA SER A 233 9.81 6.49 -13.55
C SER A 233 9.38 6.01 -12.18
N PHE A 234 8.79 4.80 -12.07
CA PHE A 234 8.44 4.21 -10.78
C PHE A 234 9.67 3.96 -9.90
N SER A 235 10.70 3.34 -10.46
CA SER A 235 11.93 3.06 -9.73
C SER A 235 12.73 4.35 -9.46
N LYS A 236 12.79 5.27 -10.43
CA LYS A 236 13.41 6.61 -10.25
C LYS A 236 12.71 7.44 -9.16
N GLY A 237 11.38 7.48 -9.19
CA GLY A 237 10.58 8.16 -8.18
C GLY A 237 10.74 7.53 -6.80
N LEU A 238 10.78 6.21 -6.72
CA LEU A 238 11.02 5.49 -5.46
C LEU A 238 12.44 5.73 -4.93
N ALA A 239 13.44 5.79 -5.83
CA ALA A 239 14.82 6.13 -5.48
C ALA A 239 14.97 7.56 -4.95
N ALA A 240 14.09 8.49 -5.36
CA ALA A 240 14.11 9.88 -4.91
C ALA A 240 13.76 10.05 -3.41
N PHE A 241 13.01 9.12 -2.81
CA PHE A 241 12.71 9.17 -1.37
C PHE A 241 13.98 9.05 -0.54
N GLN A 242 14.12 9.92 0.47
CA GLN A 242 15.25 9.88 1.41
C GLN A 242 15.25 8.58 2.22
N HIS A 243 14.07 8.14 2.63
CA HIS A 243 13.86 6.91 3.39
C HIS A 243 12.88 5.98 2.67
N ARG A 244 13.28 4.72 2.49
CA ARG A 244 12.42 3.64 2.00
C ARG A 244 12.38 2.56 3.06
N ASN A 245 11.24 2.43 3.73
CA ASN A 245 11.04 1.48 4.81
C ASN A 245 10.06 0.40 4.35
N LEU A 246 10.29 -0.84 4.75
CA LEU A 246 9.30 -1.90 4.60
C LEU A 246 9.18 -2.72 5.88
N TYR A 247 7.98 -3.23 6.09
CA TYR A 247 7.63 -4.09 7.21
C TYR A 247 7.06 -5.40 6.68
N ALA A 248 7.70 -6.51 7.04
CA ALA A 248 7.35 -7.84 6.57
C ALA A 248 7.16 -8.79 7.75
N ASN A 249 6.02 -9.48 7.78
CA ASN A 249 5.74 -10.51 8.76
C ASN A 249 6.61 -11.74 8.48
N VAL A 250 7.22 -12.28 9.53
CA VAL A 250 8.01 -13.53 9.46
C VAL A 250 7.14 -14.78 9.60
N VAL A 251 5.92 -14.63 10.15
CA VAL A 251 4.94 -15.71 10.39
C VAL A 251 3.52 -15.20 10.23
N ASN A 252 2.56 -16.12 10.13
CA ASN A 252 1.12 -15.82 10.19
C ASN A 252 0.62 -14.81 9.12
N ASP A 253 1.35 -14.66 8.02
CA ASP A 253 0.96 -13.86 6.85
C ASP A 253 1.08 -14.71 5.58
N SER A 254 0.03 -15.46 5.28
CA SER A 254 -0.05 -16.34 4.09
C SER A 254 -0.34 -15.57 2.80
N ARG A 255 -0.70 -14.29 2.91
CA ARG A 255 -1.08 -13.43 1.77
C ARG A 255 0.13 -12.71 1.22
N THR A 256 0.99 -12.22 2.10
CA THR A 256 2.19 -11.46 1.76
C THR A 256 3.37 -11.93 2.60
N ALA A 257 3.65 -13.23 2.46
CA ALA A 257 4.76 -13.92 3.10
C ALA A 257 6.08 -13.13 3.03
N TRP A 258 6.96 -13.43 3.99
CA TRP A 258 8.24 -12.76 4.21
C TRP A 258 9.00 -12.40 2.92
N TYR A 259 9.11 -13.33 1.98
CA TYR A 259 9.89 -13.12 0.76
C TYR A 259 9.32 -12.01 -0.15
N THR A 260 7.98 -11.91 -0.26
CA THR A 260 7.35 -10.92 -1.15
C THR A 260 7.29 -9.54 -0.50
N ALA A 261 6.99 -9.46 0.79
CA ALA A 261 6.97 -8.20 1.51
C ALA A 261 8.38 -7.68 1.81
N GLY A 262 9.31 -8.58 2.15
CA GLY A 262 10.69 -8.30 2.45
C GLY A 262 11.60 -8.13 1.22
N ILE A 263 11.13 -8.48 0.02
CA ILE A 263 11.92 -8.46 -1.22
C ILE A 263 13.15 -9.36 -1.06
N TYR A 264 12.91 -10.65 -0.87
CA TYR A 264 13.93 -11.69 -0.75
C TYR A 264 13.65 -12.84 -1.73
N ASP A 265 14.71 -13.47 -2.21
CA ASP A 265 14.65 -14.69 -3.02
C ASP A 265 14.70 -15.99 -2.19
N PHE A 266 14.74 -15.83 -0.87
CA PHE A 266 14.73 -16.91 0.12
C PHE A 266 13.76 -16.59 1.26
N ASP A 267 13.29 -17.64 1.93
CA ASP A 267 12.47 -17.51 3.15
C ASP A 267 12.98 -18.45 4.24
N PRO A 268 13.66 -17.93 5.27
CA PRO A 268 14.19 -18.74 6.35
C PRO A 268 13.10 -19.20 7.33
N PHE A 269 11.95 -18.55 7.37
CA PHE A 269 10.88 -18.87 8.32
C PHE A 269 9.90 -19.91 7.78
N LYS A 270 9.93 -20.13 6.47
CA LYS A 270 9.04 -21.08 5.79
C LYS A 270 9.25 -22.51 6.30
N GLY A 271 8.18 -23.11 6.82
CA GLY A 271 8.17 -24.49 7.29
C GLY A 271 8.75 -24.72 8.68
N VAL A 272 9.26 -23.67 9.32
CA VAL A 272 9.82 -23.75 10.67
C VAL A 272 8.70 -23.68 11.70
N ASN A 273 8.75 -24.54 12.72
CA ASN A 273 7.89 -24.39 13.88
C ASN A 273 8.38 -23.23 14.76
N MET A 274 7.81 -22.06 14.55
CA MET A 274 8.23 -20.82 15.20
C MET A 274 7.86 -20.75 16.70
N GLU A 275 7.07 -21.69 17.21
CA GLU A 275 6.87 -21.86 18.67
C GLU A 275 8.11 -22.46 19.35
N SER A 276 8.98 -23.13 18.59
CA SER A 276 10.20 -23.78 19.08
C SER A 276 11.48 -22.96 18.87
N VAL A 277 11.37 -21.73 18.35
CA VAL A 277 12.52 -20.89 17.96
C VAL A 277 12.45 -19.53 18.63
N THR A 278 13.48 -19.19 19.41
CA THR A 278 13.69 -17.82 19.92
C THR A 278 14.45 -17.01 18.88
N LEU A 279 13.80 -15.97 18.34
CA LEU A 279 14.44 -15.06 17.40
C LEU A 279 15.21 -13.95 18.15
N PRO A 280 16.34 -13.47 17.60
CA PRO A 280 16.97 -12.24 18.09
C PRO A 280 16.03 -11.06 17.84
N THR A 281 15.85 -10.21 18.85
CA THR A 281 14.88 -9.11 18.82
C THR A 281 15.53 -7.79 19.16
N VAL A 282 14.91 -6.71 18.69
CA VAL A 282 15.35 -5.34 19.00
C VAL A 282 14.89 -4.99 20.42
N GLU A 283 15.80 -4.46 21.23
CA GLU A 283 15.51 -4.05 22.61
C GLU A 283 14.37 -3.03 22.68
N GLY A 284 13.49 -3.15 23.69
CA GLY A 284 12.34 -2.28 23.86
C GLY A 284 11.15 -2.54 22.91
N THR A 285 11.21 -3.61 22.10
CA THR A 285 10.14 -3.96 21.15
C THR A 285 9.32 -5.18 21.55
N ASN A 286 9.38 -5.61 22.81
CA ASN A 286 8.61 -6.76 23.35
C ASN A 286 8.70 -8.01 22.46
N GLU A 287 9.88 -8.27 21.88
CA GLU A 287 10.14 -9.40 20.98
C GLU A 287 9.33 -9.42 19.66
N ILE A 288 8.76 -8.28 19.27
CA ILE A 288 7.95 -8.14 18.05
C ILE A 288 8.81 -7.77 16.85
N ILE A 289 9.85 -6.94 17.03
CA ILE A 289 10.75 -6.57 15.95
C ILE A 289 11.98 -7.48 15.98
N VAL A 290 12.19 -8.23 14.90
CA VAL A 290 13.28 -9.19 14.76
C VAL A 290 14.54 -8.49 14.25
N ASP A 291 15.66 -8.73 14.94
CA ASP A 291 16.97 -8.27 14.48
C ASP A 291 17.55 -9.25 13.44
N THR A 292 17.29 -8.95 12.18
CA THR A 292 17.70 -9.79 11.06
C THR A 292 19.22 -9.90 10.90
N SER A 293 19.99 -8.93 11.42
CA SER A 293 21.46 -8.95 11.35
C SER A 293 22.07 -10.08 12.20
N ARG A 294 21.33 -10.54 13.20
CA ARG A 294 21.74 -11.58 14.16
C ARG A 294 21.22 -12.97 13.82
N LEU A 295 20.44 -13.12 12.75
CA LEU A 295 19.84 -14.41 12.34
C LEU A 295 20.89 -15.49 12.05
N ASN A 296 22.09 -15.12 11.60
CA ASN A 296 23.15 -16.08 11.25
C ASN A 296 23.73 -16.87 12.43
N ASN A 297 23.41 -16.50 13.68
CA ASN A 297 23.97 -17.10 14.90
C ASN A 297 22.93 -17.81 15.79
N ILE A 298 21.76 -18.18 15.26
CA ILE A 298 20.70 -18.80 16.06
C ILE A 298 21.08 -20.24 16.43
N LYS A 299 21.19 -20.50 17.73
CA LYS A 299 21.22 -21.86 18.29
C LYS A 299 19.77 -22.29 18.52
N LEU A 300 19.39 -23.47 18.03
CA LEU A 300 18.13 -24.12 18.39
C LEU A 300 18.12 -24.33 19.89
N GLN A 301 17.36 -23.52 20.62
CA GLN A 301 17.09 -23.73 22.03
C GLN A 301 15.76 -24.47 22.12
N GLN A 302 15.76 -25.68 22.68
CA GLN A 302 14.53 -26.28 23.16
C GLN A 302 13.91 -25.30 24.15
N SER A 303 12.75 -24.72 23.82
CA SER A 303 12.15 -23.67 24.61
C SER A 303 11.61 -24.22 25.94
N ASP A 304 12.12 -23.70 27.05
CA ASP A 304 11.43 -23.70 28.34
C ASP A 304 10.29 -22.66 28.26
N THR A 305 9.05 -23.15 28.33
CA THR A 305 7.81 -22.38 28.14
C THR A 305 7.44 -21.44 29.31
N SER A 306 8.40 -21.08 30.17
CA SER A 306 8.09 -20.44 31.46
C SER A 306 7.91 -18.92 31.44
N ASN A 307 8.29 -18.21 30.37
CA ASN A 307 8.31 -16.73 30.34
C ASN A 307 7.51 -16.07 29.21
N LEU A 308 6.63 -16.80 28.51
CA LEU A 308 5.69 -16.17 27.60
C LEU A 308 4.65 -15.38 28.42
N LEU A 309 4.41 -14.11 28.05
CA LEU A 309 3.26 -13.36 28.55
C LEU A 309 2.00 -14.23 28.39
N ALA A 310 1.45 -14.68 29.52
CA ALA A 310 0.36 -15.62 29.51
C ALA A 310 -0.84 -15.02 28.74
N PRO A 311 -1.42 -15.75 27.78
CA PRO A 311 -2.65 -15.30 27.16
C PRO A 311 -3.72 -15.13 28.26
N PRO A 312 -4.68 -14.19 28.09
CA PRO A 312 -5.80 -14.08 29.01
C PRO A 312 -6.47 -15.45 29.23
N PRO A 313 -7.01 -15.74 30.42
CA PRO A 313 -7.49 -17.08 30.82
C PRO A 313 -8.51 -17.77 29.88
N GLU A 314 -9.06 -17.06 28.91
CA GLU A 314 -10.13 -17.53 28.02
C GLU A 314 -9.62 -18.35 26.80
N ALA A 315 -8.31 -18.46 26.57
CA ALA A 315 -7.76 -18.92 25.29
C ALA A 315 -7.33 -20.40 25.19
N ILE A 316 -7.43 -21.23 26.25
CA ILE A 316 -7.00 -22.64 26.17
C ILE A 316 -8.22 -23.57 26.10
N LYS A 317 -8.66 -23.87 24.87
CA LYS A 317 -9.68 -24.91 24.63
C LYS A 317 -9.01 -26.29 24.53
N GLN A 318 -9.47 -27.24 25.35
CA GLN A 318 -9.03 -28.64 25.33
C GLN A 318 -9.16 -29.25 23.92
N PRO A 319 -8.23 -30.13 23.50
CA PRO A 319 -8.32 -30.76 22.20
C PRO A 319 -9.56 -31.68 22.17
N PRO A 320 -10.20 -31.81 21.01
CA PRO A 320 -11.51 -32.43 20.97
C PRO A 320 -11.44 -33.94 20.91
N GLY A 321 -12.48 -34.59 21.45
CA GLY A 321 -12.59 -36.06 21.46
C GLY A 321 -12.67 -36.68 20.07
N TRP A 322 -12.37 -37.99 19.98
CA TRP A 322 -12.34 -38.75 18.72
C TRP A 322 -13.63 -38.66 17.90
N LEU A 323 -14.80 -38.82 18.54
CA LEU A 323 -16.10 -38.68 17.87
C LEU A 323 -16.31 -37.26 17.34
N GLU A 324 -15.94 -36.25 18.13
CA GLU A 324 -16.05 -34.84 17.78
C GLU A 324 -15.12 -34.45 16.62
N ARG A 325 -13.97 -35.11 16.50
CA ARG A 325 -13.07 -35.00 15.34
C ARG A 325 -13.73 -35.56 14.08
N ARG A 326 -14.38 -36.72 14.16
CA ARG A 326 -15.11 -37.31 13.01
C ARG A 326 -16.30 -36.45 12.57
N PHE A 327 -17.07 -35.92 13.52
CA PHE A 327 -18.16 -34.99 13.19
C PHE A 327 -17.65 -33.70 12.56
N ARG A 328 -16.51 -33.17 13.02
CA ARG A 328 -15.86 -32.03 12.36
C ARG A 328 -15.44 -32.35 10.93
N TRP A 329 -14.81 -33.49 10.69
CA TRP A 329 -14.41 -33.90 9.34
C TRP A 329 -15.61 -34.14 8.43
N ALA A 330 -16.69 -34.74 8.93
CA ALA A 330 -17.94 -34.87 8.19
C ALA A 330 -18.56 -33.50 7.85
N LYS A 331 -18.55 -32.54 8.79
CA LYS A 331 -18.99 -31.17 8.56
C LYS A 331 -18.12 -30.46 7.52
N VAL A 332 -16.80 -30.65 7.55
CA VAL A 332 -15.88 -30.12 6.53
C VAL A 332 -16.19 -30.69 5.16
N LEU A 333 -16.37 -32.00 5.04
CA LEU A 333 -16.72 -32.66 3.77
C LEU A 333 -18.08 -32.20 3.24
N TYR A 334 -19.09 -32.06 4.11
CA TYR A 334 -20.39 -31.50 3.75
C TYR A 334 -20.26 -30.05 3.25
N ASN A 335 -19.50 -29.22 3.95
CA ASN A 335 -19.27 -27.85 3.54
C ASN A 335 -18.58 -27.80 2.16
N ILE A 336 -17.60 -28.68 1.89
CA ILE A 336 -16.95 -28.77 0.57
C ILE A 336 -17.91 -29.26 -0.52
N ALA A 337 -18.77 -30.24 -0.21
CA ALA A 337 -19.63 -30.86 -1.23
C ALA A 337 -20.89 -30.03 -1.55
N VAL A 338 -21.44 -29.32 -0.57
CA VAL A 338 -22.76 -28.67 -0.68
C VAL A 338 -22.67 -27.16 -0.60
N THR A 339 -21.98 -26.65 0.42
CA THR A 339 -21.91 -25.19 0.62
C THR A 339 -20.95 -24.55 -0.38
N MET A 340 -19.80 -25.18 -0.65
CA MET A 340 -18.77 -24.62 -1.53
C MET A 340 -19.26 -24.47 -2.98
N PRO A 341 -20.02 -25.39 -3.60
CA PRO A 341 -20.57 -25.17 -4.93
C PRO A 341 -21.62 -24.04 -4.98
N MET A 342 -22.51 -23.97 -3.99
CA MET A 342 -23.49 -22.88 -3.91
C MET A 342 -22.80 -21.51 -3.73
N TYR A 343 -21.83 -21.45 -2.82
CA TYR A 343 -21.01 -20.25 -2.63
C TYR A 343 -20.20 -19.93 -3.87
N ALA A 344 -19.61 -20.92 -4.54
CA ALA A 344 -18.87 -20.74 -5.78
C ALA A 344 -19.74 -20.13 -6.88
N VAL A 345 -21.01 -20.51 -7.00
CA VAL A 345 -21.94 -19.89 -7.96
C VAL A 345 -22.21 -18.44 -7.60
N THR A 346 -22.58 -18.15 -6.35
CA THR A 346 -22.79 -16.76 -5.90
C THR A 346 -21.55 -15.90 -6.08
N TRP A 347 -20.38 -16.50 -5.85
CA TRP A 347 -19.09 -15.86 -5.92
C TRP A 347 -18.61 -15.62 -7.34
N ILE A 348 -18.79 -16.57 -8.26
CA ILE A 348 -18.56 -16.37 -9.70
C ILE A 348 -19.48 -15.26 -10.21
N ALA A 349 -20.76 -15.27 -9.81
CA ALA A 349 -21.71 -14.22 -10.17
C ALA A 349 -21.26 -12.85 -9.65
N SER A 350 -20.82 -12.76 -8.39
CA SER A 350 -20.25 -11.54 -7.82
C SER A 350 -18.97 -11.10 -8.54
N ALA A 351 -18.03 -12.00 -8.81
CA ALA A 351 -16.79 -11.70 -9.52
C ALA A 351 -17.05 -11.15 -10.93
N ILE A 352 -18.01 -11.74 -11.67
CA ILE A 352 -18.46 -11.25 -12.97
C ILE A 352 -19.10 -9.87 -12.83
N PHE A 353 -20.05 -9.71 -11.91
CA PHE A 353 -20.75 -8.45 -11.67
C PHE A 353 -19.80 -7.30 -11.33
N TYR A 354 -18.89 -7.51 -10.38
CA TYR A 354 -17.89 -6.51 -10.01
C TYR A 354 -16.82 -6.32 -11.08
N GLY A 355 -16.48 -7.35 -11.85
CA GLY A 355 -15.64 -7.22 -13.04
C GLY A 355 -16.27 -6.27 -14.06
N ILE A 356 -17.58 -6.34 -14.28
CA ILE A 356 -18.32 -5.41 -15.17
C ILE A 356 -18.32 -3.99 -14.60
N ILE A 357 -18.60 -3.82 -13.30
CA ILE A 357 -18.59 -2.49 -12.66
C ILE A 357 -17.19 -1.88 -12.72
N SER A 358 -16.17 -2.65 -12.36
CA SER A 358 -14.77 -2.25 -12.44
C SER A 358 -14.40 -1.83 -13.86
N ASN A 359 -14.75 -2.64 -14.86
CA ASN A 359 -14.49 -2.31 -16.25
C ASN A 359 -15.20 -1.01 -16.68
N ARG A 360 -16.45 -0.80 -16.26
CA ARG A 360 -17.18 0.46 -16.51
C ARG A 360 -16.47 1.66 -15.88
N ARG A 361 -16.07 1.57 -14.61
CA ARG A 361 -15.31 2.64 -13.93
C ARG A 361 -14.00 2.93 -14.63
N ARG A 362 -13.26 1.89 -15.04
CA ARG A 362 -12.00 2.03 -15.78
C ARG A 362 -12.20 2.72 -17.13
N VAL A 363 -13.23 2.32 -17.89
CA VAL A 363 -13.56 2.93 -19.18
C VAL A 363 -13.99 4.39 -19.00
N GLN A 364 -14.74 4.71 -17.94
CA GLN A 364 -15.11 6.09 -17.61
C GLN A 364 -13.90 6.92 -17.20
N TYR A 365 -13.03 6.37 -16.34
CA TYR A 365 -11.79 7.00 -15.93
C TYR A 365 -10.89 7.32 -17.13
N ALA A 366 -10.72 6.35 -18.04
CA ALA A 366 -9.99 6.54 -19.30
C ALA A 366 -10.65 7.57 -20.27
N LYS A 367 -11.94 7.87 -20.10
CA LYS A 367 -12.67 8.88 -20.88
C LYS A 367 -12.71 10.27 -20.23
N GLY A 368 -12.19 10.45 -19.02
CA GLY A 368 -12.10 11.76 -18.36
C GLY A 368 -11.20 12.71 -19.14
N GLU A 369 -11.41 14.04 -19.08
CA GLU A 369 -10.65 15.02 -19.89
C GLU A 369 -9.13 14.92 -19.70
N TYR A 370 -8.69 14.58 -18.48
CA TYR A 370 -7.28 14.33 -18.16
C TYR A 370 -6.67 13.15 -18.98
N TRP A 371 -7.50 12.17 -19.33
CA TRP A 371 -7.14 10.96 -20.10
C TRP A 371 -7.59 11.01 -21.57
N LYS A 372 -8.49 11.94 -21.96
CA LYS A 372 -8.83 12.20 -23.37
C LYS A 372 -7.65 12.75 -24.16
N ASN A 373 -6.81 13.58 -23.52
CA ASN A 373 -5.59 14.13 -24.13
C ASN A 373 -4.37 13.19 -23.95
N ASN A 374 -4.50 12.15 -23.12
CA ASN A 374 -3.54 11.06 -22.93
C ASN A 374 -4.24 9.74 -23.29
N THR A 375 -4.67 9.64 -24.55
CA THR A 375 -5.59 8.63 -25.11
C THR A 375 -5.31 7.21 -24.62
N SER A 376 -6.36 6.38 -24.61
CA SER A 376 -6.46 5.03 -24.03
C SER A 376 -5.48 3.93 -24.49
N ASP A 377 -4.34 4.27 -25.07
CA ASP A 377 -3.14 3.43 -25.27
C ASP A 377 -1.87 4.03 -24.61
N ASP A 378 -1.97 5.14 -23.85
CA ASP A 378 -0.85 6.01 -23.39
C ASP A 378 -0.40 5.84 -21.93
N PHE A 379 -0.88 4.86 -21.18
CA PHE A 379 -0.66 4.87 -19.72
C PHE A 379 0.77 4.51 -19.29
N VAL A 380 1.49 3.73 -20.11
CA VAL A 380 2.85 3.24 -19.79
C VAL A 380 3.95 3.90 -20.65
N GLY A 381 3.56 4.55 -21.75
CA GLY A 381 4.48 5.16 -22.71
C GLY A 381 5.10 6.48 -22.26
N ALA A 382 4.36 7.28 -21.47
CA ALA A 382 4.88 8.53 -20.91
C ALA A 382 5.93 8.32 -19.80
N LEU A 383 6.07 7.10 -19.29
CA LEU A 383 6.79 6.78 -18.05
C LEU A 383 8.30 6.59 -18.18
N PHE A 384 8.85 6.56 -19.39
CA PHE A 384 10.29 6.31 -19.60
C PHE A 384 11.09 7.54 -20.02
N ASN A 385 10.45 8.60 -20.54
CA ASN A 385 11.20 9.71 -21.15
C ASN A 385 11.00 11.11 -20.54
N GLY A 386 10.41 11.24 -19.35
CA GLY A 386 10.45 12.50 -18.58
C GLY A 386 9.95 13.74 -19.34
N LYS A 387 9.13 13.55 -20.38
CA LYS A 387 8.54 14.62 -21.20
C LYS A 387 7.05 14.41 -21.25
N VAL A 388 6.38 14.70 -20.15
CA VAL A 388 4.97 15.10 -20.20
C VAL A 388 4.99 16.62 -20.27
N HIS A 389 4.45 17.18 -21.36
CA HIS A 389 4.30 18.62 -21.48
C HIS A 389 3.30 19.08 -20.41
N SER A 390 3.68 20.05 -19.58
CA SER A 390 2.72 20.82 -18.80
C SER A 390 1.72 21.47 -19.77
N PRO A 391 0.41 21.28 -19.60
CA PRO A 391 -0.56 22.09 -20.30
C PRO A 391 -0.55 23.48 -19.63
N GLY A 392 0.41 24.32 -20.04
CA GLY A 392 0.65 25.60 -19.38
C GLY A 392 1.50 26.57 -20.19
N ASP A 393 1.47 26.48 -21.53
CA ASP A 393 2.09 27.49 -22.39
C ASP A 393 1.41 27.51 -23.78
N LYS A 394 0.16 27.98 -23.82
CA LYS A 394 -0.38 28.72 -24.98
C LYS A 394 -1.39 29.74 -24.47
N SER A 395 -0.97 30.99 -24.50
CA SER A 395 -1.83 32.17 -24.49
C SER A 395 -2.84 32.07 -25.63
N SER A 396 -4.13 31.96 -25.31
CA SER A 396 -5.20 32.40 -26.19
C SER A 396 -6.44 32.73 -25.35
N GLU A 397 -6.77 34.01 -25.36
CA GLU A 397 -8.05 34.55 -24.89
C GLU A 397 -9.23 33.77 -25.49
N SER A 398 -10.21 33.39 -24.67
CA SER A 398 -11.64 33.55 -24.99
C SER A 398 -12.54 33.05 -23.86
N SER A 399 -13.36 34.00 -23.39
CA SER A 399 -14.73 33.88 -22.86
C SER A 399 -15.06 32.78 -21.84
N SER A 400 -15.26 33.25 -20.61
CA SER A 400 -16.07 32.68 -19.54
C SER A 400 -17.37 32.00 -20.02
N SER A 401 -17.51 30.72 -19.73
CA SER A 401 -18.77 30.16 -19.23
C SER A 401 -18.47 29.03 -18.24
N SER A 402 -18.78 29.31 -16.99
CA SER A 402 -18.69 28.38 -15.87
C SER A 402 -19.84 27.37 -15.93
N SER A 403 -19.52 26.11 -16.16
CA SER A 403 -20.40 24.99 -15.86
C SER A 403 -19.59 23.84 -15.25
N SER A 404 -19.29 24.01 -13.97
CA SER A 404 -18.85 22.93 -13.08
C SER A 404 -19.96 21.88 -12.96
N GLN A 405 -19.83 20.77 -13.69
CA GLN A 405 -20.57 19.53 -13.43
C GLN A 405 -19.63 18.33 -13.54
N SER A 406 -18.81 18.11 -12.51
CA SER A 406 -18.35 16.77 -12.15
C SER A 406 -19.30 16.22 -11.07
N HIS A 407 -20.48 15.75 -11.48
CA HIS A 407 -21.33 14.98 -10.60
C HIS A 407 -20.66 13.63 -10.34
N GLY A 408 -19.91 13.55 -9.23
CA GLY A 408 -19.72 12.29 -8.52
C GLY A 408 -21.10 11.80 -8.10
N HIS A 409 -21.63 10.81 -8.82
CA HIS A 409 -22.84 10.11 -8.40
C HIS A 409 -22.52 9.24 -7.18
N HIS A 410 -22.45 9.86 -6.00
CA HIS A 410 -22.77 9.16 -4.76
C HIS A 410 -24.29 9.01 -4.70
N ARG A 411 -24.80 7.90 -5.24
CA ARG A 411 -26.10 7.41 -4.80
C ARG A 411 -25.94 6.96 -3.35
N SER A 412 -26.72 7.55 -2.46
CA SER A 412 -26.99 7.00 -1.13
C SER A 412 -27.60 5.60 -1.32
N HIS A 413 -26.75 4.58 -1.33
CA HIS A 413 -27.19 3.19 -1.41
C HIS A 413 -27.79 2.78 -0.06
N SER A 414 -28.87 2.02 -0.09
CA SER A 414 -29.61 1.58 1.10
C SER A 414 -28.68 0.82 2.06
N LEU A 415 -28.95 0.94 3.36
CA LEU A 415 -28.20 0.25 4.43
C LEU A 415 -28.08 -1.27 4.18
N GLU A 416 -29.08 -1.88 3.52
CA GLU A 416 -29.10 -3.29 3.15
C GLU A 416 -28.06 -3.64 2.06
N GLU A 417 -27.86 -2.77 1.06
CA GLU A 417 -26.86 -3.00 0.01
C GLU A 417 -25.44 -2.85 0.55
N GLY A 418 -25.23 -1.93 1.50
CA GLY A 418 -23.96 -1.80 2.23
C GLY A 418 -23.62 -3.05 3.04
N ALA A 419 -24.58 -3.55 3.84
CA ALA A 419 -24.38 -4.75 4.66
C ALA A 419 -24.11 -6.01 3.82
N PHE A 420 -24.83 -6.18 2.70
CA PHE A 420 -24.59 -7.29 1.79
C PHE A 420 -23.18 -7.26 1.18
N ARG A 421 -22.70 -6.07 0.80
CA ARG A 421 -21.35 -5.89 0.23
C ARG A 421 -20.27 -6.22 1.24
N THR A 422 -20.38 -5.73 2.48
CA THR A 422 -19.42 -6.02 3.56
C THR A 422 -19.41 -7.52 3.91
N ALA A 423 -20.58 -8.15 4.02
CA ALA A 423 -20.67 -9.58 4.27
C ALA A 423 -20.00 -10.41 3.16
N LEU A 424 -20.14 -9.96 1.91
CA LEU A 424 -19.50 -10.59 0.77
C LEU A 424 -17.98 -10.38 0.76
N GLU A 425 -17.49 -9.18 1.07
CA GLU A 425 -16.06 -8.87 1.21
C GLU A 425 -15.40 -9.80 2.24
N ASP A 426 -15.99 -9.92 3.43
CA ASP A 426 -15.53 -10.82 4.49
C ASP A 426 -15.48 -12.29 4.05
N GLN A 427 -16.46 -12.73 3.26
CA GLN A 427 -16.51 -14.09 2.74
C GLN A 427 -15.41 -14.36 1.72
N VAL A 428 -15.16 -13.42 0.80
CA VAL A 428 -14.07 -13.58 -0.18
C VAL A 428 -12.72 -13.54 0.53
N ASP A 429 -12.53 -12.67 1.52
CA ASP A 429 -11.29 -12.58 2.30
C ASP A 429 -10.98 -13.89 3.02
N LYS A 430 -11.94 -14.44 3.78
CA LYS A 430 -11.81 -15.73 4.48
C LYS A 430 -11.52 -16.89 3.53
N THR A 431 -12.15 -16.86 2.35
CA THR A 431 -11.96 -17.91 1.34
C THR A 431 -10.56 -17.84 0.72
N MET A 432 -10.08 -16.66 0.35
CA MET A 432 -8.72 -16.47 -0.16
C MET A 432 -7.69 -16.88 0.89
N ASP A 433 -7.87 -16.46 2.14
CA ASP A 433 -7.00 -16.82 3.26
C ASP A 433 -6.88 -18.33 3.45
N SER A 434 -8.03 -19.02 3.40
CA SER A 434 -8.10 -20.48 3.49
C SER A 434 -7.37 -21.16 2.31
N MET A 435 -7.49 -20.60 1.10
CA MET A 435 -6.83 -21.13 -0.08
C MET A 435 -5.31 -20.92 -0.06
N PHE A 436 -4.85 -19.72 0.30
CA PHE A 436 -3.42 -19.43 0.46
C PHE A 436 -2.79 -20.34 1.52
N THR A 437 -3.45 -20.45 2.68
CA THR A 437 -3.02 -21.34 3.76
C THR A 437 -2.94 -22.80 3.31
N ALA A 438 -3.94 -23.29 2.58
CA ALA A 438 -3.95 -24.67 2.08
C ALA A 438 -2.86 -24.94 1.02
N MET A 439 -2.55 -23.95 0.18
CA MET A 439 -1.49 -24.05 -0.83
C MET A 439 -0.10 -23.99 -0.19
N GLU A 440 0.10 -23.17 0.84
CA GLU A 440 1.35 -23.13 1.61
C GLU A 440 1.58 -24.41 2.42
N TYR A 441 0.54 -24.93 3.08
CA TYR A 441 0.60 -26.15 3.90
C TYR A 441 1.07 -27.37 3.09
N LYS A 442 0.72 -27.47 1.80
CA LYS A 442 1.21 -28.56 0.92
C LYS A 442 2.70 -28.49 0.58
N THR A 443 3.40 -27.42 0.93
CA THR A 443 4.81 -27.21 0.57
C THR A 443 5.82 -27.40 1.72
N THR A 444 5.41 -27.90 2.90
CA THR A 444 6.31 -27.93 4.08
C THR A 444 6.22 -29.25 4.87
N GLU A 445 7.34 -29.97 4.93
CA GLU A 445 7.74 -30.89 6.01
C GLU A 445 9.21 -30.59 6.31
N GLY A 446 9.53 -30.14 7.54
CA GLY A 446 10.90 -29.91 7.99
C GLY A 446 10.96 -29.22 9.35
N ASP A 447 11.51 -29.90 10.37
CA ASP A 447 11.49 -29.45 11.77
C ASP A 447 12.67 -28.52 12.16
N THR A 448 13.47 -28.02 11.21
CA THR A 448 14.72 -27.29 11.51
C THR A 448 14.87 -26.01 10.70
N LEU A 449 15.18 -24.89 11.38
CA LEU A 449 15.62 -23.64 10.76
C LEU A 449 16.98 -23.84 10.07
N ASP A 450 16.96 -24.13 8.78
CA ASP A 450 18.18 -24.27 7.97
C ASP A 450 18.30 -23.09 7.01
N LEU A 451 19.12 -22.10 7.38
CA LEU A 451 19.38 -20.91 6.56
C LEU A 451 19.98 -21.23 5.17
N THR A 452 20.46 -22.46 4.95
CA THR A 452 21.08 -22.91 3.69
C THR A 452 20.11 -23.63 2.74
N LYS A 453 18.91 -24.04 3.19
CA LYS A 453 17.88 -24.76 2.39
C LYS A 453 16.64 -23.91 2.08
N THR A 454 16.84 -22.65 1.74
CA THR A 454 15.77 -21.62 1.77
C THR A 454 15.49 -20.95 0.43
N LYS A 455 16.18 -21.34 -0.65
CA LYS A 455 15.99 -20.75 -1.97
C LYS A 455 14.62 -21.12 -2.54
N LEU A 456 13.83 -20.09 -2.86
CA LEU A 456 12.46 -20.27 -3.33
C LEU A 456 12.42 -20.60 -4.83
N VAL A 457 11.44 -21.42 -5.24
CA VAL A 457 11.14 -21.66 -6.66
C VAL A 457 10.30 -20.51 -7.20
N LEU A 458 10.98 -19.45 -7.60
CA LEU A 458 10.42 -18.19 -8.10
C LEU A 458 10.29 -18.19 -9.62
N SER A 459 9.27 -17.52 -10.15
CA SER A 459 9.20 -17.24 -11.60
C SER A 459 10.27 -16.23 -12.01
N ASP A 460 10.58 -16.16 -13.31
CA ASP A 460 11.60 -15.22 -13.81
C ASP A 460 11.21 -13.76 -13.54
N SER A 461 9.93 -13.40 -13.69
CA SER A 461 9.43 -12.07 -13.30
C SER A 461 9.67 -11.78 -11.81
N GLN A 462 9.45 -12.75 -10.92
CA GLN A 462 9.71 -12.56 -9.48
C GLN A 462 11.20 -12.33 -9.20
N LYS A 463 12.08 -13.12 -9.83
CA LYS A 463 13.54 -12.94 -9.73
C LYS A 463 13.97 -11.56 -10.20
N THR A 464 13.50 -11.14 -11.38
CA THR A 464 13.77 -9.80 -11.94
C THR A 464 13.30 -8.68 -11.01
N ILE A 465 12.09 -8.80 -10.46
CA ILE A 465 11.55 -7.81 -9.50
C ILE A 465 12.44 -7.72 -8.25
N ILE A 466 12.83 -8.87 -7.68
CA ILE A 466 13.69 -8.92 -6.50
C ILE A 466 15.06 -8.29 -6.80
N GLU A 467 15.71 -8.70 -7.88
CA GLU A 467 17.02 -8.16 -8.28
C GLU A 467 16.97 -6.65 -8.44
N ASN A 468 15.95 -6.14 -9.14
CA ASN A 468 15.84 -4.71 -9.41
C ASN A 468 15.52 -3.89 -8.16
N LEU A 469 14.56 -4.34 -7.34
CA LEU A 469 14.18 -3.60 -6.14
C LEU A 469 15.24 -3.67 -5.04
N SER A 470 16.04 -4.74 -4.99
CA SER A 470 17.14 -4.88 -4.04
C SER A 470 18.31 -3.94 -4.31
N LYS A 471 18.41 -3.37 -5.52
CA LYS A 471 19.38 -2.31 -5.85
C LYS A 471 19.08 -0.99 -5.13
N LEU A 472 17.84 -0.79 -4.68
CA LEU A 472 17.47 0.38 -3.89
C LEU A 472 17.82 0.14 -2.41
N LYS A 473 18.28 1.18 -1.72
CA LYS A 473 18.54 1.10 -0.26
C LYS A 473 17.22 1.09 0.50
N TRP A 474 16.81 -0.09 0.98
CA TRP A 474 15.65 -0.30 1.85
C TRP A 474 16.07 -0.50 3.30
N ASP A 475 15.28 0.06 4.21
CA ASP A 475 15.28 -0.25 5.63
C ASP A 475 14.21 -1.32 5.90
N LYS A 476 14.64 -2.57 6.02
CA LYS A 476 13.75 -3.75 6.08
C LYS A 476 13.53 -4.16 7.52
N THR A 477 12.29 -4.08 7.99
CA THR A 477 11.91 -4.46 9.35
C THR A 477 11.13 -5.77 9.35
N ALA A 478 11.61 -6.74 10.12
CA ALA A 478 10.96 -8.02 10.31
C ALA A 478 10.04 -8.01 11.53
N ILE A 479 8.79 -8.45 11.35
CA ILE A 479 7.75 -8.45 12.37
C ILE A 479 7.39 -9.88 12.75
N HIS A 480 7.38 -10.18 14.05
CA HIS A 480 7.01 -11.47 14.61
C HIS A 480 5.69 -11.41 15.40
N ILE A 481 4.56 -11.24 14.71
CA ILE A 481 3.21 -11.28 15.31
C ILE A 481 2.76 -12.74 15.47
N ARG A 482 2.64 -13.20 16.71
CA ARG A 482 2.32 -14.58 17.10
C ARG A 482 0.93 -14.71 17.71
N ALA A 483 0.41 -13.64 18.31
CA ALA A 483 -0.87 -13.64 19.03
C ALA A 483 -2.09 -13.86 18.13
N THR A 484 -1.94 -13.70 16.82
CA THR A 484 -3.03 -13.86 15.85
C THR A 484 -2.54 -14.51 14.56
N LYS A 485 -3.42 -15.30 13.93
CA LYS A 485 -3.22 -15.79 12.57
C LYS A 485 -3.47 -14.72 11.50
N GLN A 486 -3.97 -13.56 11.90
CA GLN A 486 -4.21 -12.41 11.02
C GLN A 486 -3.06 -11.40 11.11
N ALA A 487 -1.79 -11.85 11.10
CA ALA A 487 -0.65 -10.94 11.26
C ALA A 487 -0.60 -9.85 10.19
N HIS A 488 -1.10 -10.15 8.99
CA HIS A 488 -1.28 -9.18 7.90
C HIS A 488 -2.07 -7.93 8.37
N ALA A 489 -3.26 -8.13 8.94
CA ALA A 489 -4.09 -7.05 9.46
C ALA A 489 -3.60 -6.52 10.83
N GLY A 490 -2.99 -7.39 11.63
CA GLY A 490 -2.42 -7.07 12.92
C GLY A 490 -1.28 -6.07 12.83
N ALA A 491 -0.44 -6.13 11.79
CA ALA A 491 0.74 -5.27 11.63
C ALA A 491 0.45 -3.77 11.64
N ILE A 492 -0.77 -3.36 11.27
CA ILE A 492 -1.23 -1.96 11.31
C ILE A 492 -2.37 -1.72 12.29
N VAL A 493 -2.77 -2.73 13.07
CA VAL A 493 -3.96 -2.70 13.93
C VAL A 493 -5.19 -2.25 13.12
N ARG A 494 -5.46 -2.97 12.03
CA ARG A 494 -6.44 -2.57 10.98
C ARG A 494 -7.84 -2.21 11.52
N HIS A 495 -8.24 -2.84 12.61
CA HIS A 495 -9.51 -2.63 13.31
C HIS A 495 -9.33 -3.01 14.78
N PRO A 496 -10.26 -2.60 15.67
CA PRO A 496 -10.23 -3.01 17.06
C PRO A 496 -10.35 -4.54 17.20
N ASP A 497 -9.25 -5.18 17.56
CA ASP A 497 -9.18 -6.61 17.87
C ASP A 497 -8.20 -6.78 19.05
N PRO A 498 -8.61 -7.39 20.18
CA PRO A 498 -7.72 -7.63 21.31
C PRO A 498 -6.47 -8.44 20.97
N SER A 499 -6.52 -9.30 19.95
CA SER A 499 -5.39 -10.10 19.47
C SER A 499 -4.34 -9.29 18.69
N PHE A 500 -4.64 -8.02 18.34
CA PHE A 500 -3.72 -7.15 17.59
C PHE A 500 -2.78 -6.32 18.48
N TYR A 501 -2.71 -6.63 19.78
CA TYR A 501 -1.89 -5.86 20.73
C TYR A 501 -0.39 -5.83 20.34
N GLU A 502 0.15 -6.89 19.74
CA GLU A 502 1.52 -6.92 19.24
C GLU A 502 1.76 -5.91 18.10
N GLY A 503 0.74 -5.70 17.26
CA GLY A 503 0.73 -4.71 16.19
C GLY A 503 0.91 -3.27 16.68
N LYS A 504 0.46 -2.96 17.90
CA LYS A 504 0.69 -1.65 18.52
C LYS A 504 2.18 -1.32 18.65
N THR A 505 3.00 -2.34 18.92
CA THR A 505 4.47 -2.19 18.99
C THR A 505 5.06 -1.90 17.61
N VAL A 506 4.52 -2.51 16.56
CA VAL A 506 4.94 -2.25 15.17
C VAL A 506 4.65 -0.79 14.78
N VAL A 507 3.44 -0.31 15.07
CA VAL A 507 3.03 1.07 14.78
C VAL A 507 3.87 2.06 15.58
N LYS A 508 4.07 1.82 16.88
CA LYS A 508 4.95 2.64 17.72
C LYS A 508 6.38 2.70 17.16
N HIS A 509 6.95 1.54 16.81
CA HIS A 509 8.30 1.48 16.22
C HIS A 509 8.37 2.29 14.91
N TRP A 510 7.34 2.24 14.06
CA TRP A 510 7.30 3.04 12.84
C TRP A 510 7.26 4.54 13.14
N ILE A 511 6.36 4.99 14.01
CA ILE A 511 6.23 6.40 14.39
C ILE A 511 7.55 6.94 14.94
N ASP A 512 8.15 6.24 15.89
CA ASP A 512 9.34 6.70 16.60
C ASP A 512 10.60 6.70 15.71
N ASN A 513 10.72 5.77 14.75
CA ASN A 513 12.00 5.50 14.07
C ASN A 513 11.98 5.73 12.56
N LYS A 514 10.83 5.61 11.90
CA LYS A 514 10.74 5.46 10.44
C LYS A 514 9.80 6.45 9.74
N ALA A 515 8.79 6.96 10.45
CA ALA A 515 7.79 7.87 9.89
C ALA A 515 8.41 9.23 9.50
N ARG A 516 9.40 9.71 10.28
CA ARG A 516 10.18 10.94 10.03
C ARG A 516 9.29 12.19 9.92
N LEU A 517 8.38 12.34 10.88
CA LEU A 517 7.33 13.36 10.91
C LEU A 517 7.69 14.55 11.80
#